data_AF-H2XJJ3-F1
#
_entry.id   AF-H2XJJ3-F1
#
_cell.length_a   1.000
_cell.length_b   1.000
_cell.length_c   1.000
_cell.angle_alpha   90.00
_cell.angle_beta   90.00
_cell.angle_gamma   90.00
#
_symmetry.space_group_name_H-M   'P 1'
#
loop_
_entity.id
_entity.type
_entity.pdbx_description
1 polymer ?
#
loop_
_entity_poly.entity_id
_entity_poly.type
_entity_poly.pdbx_seq_one_letter_code
_entity_poly.pdbx_strand_id
1 'polypeptide(L)'
;MAKLNCVPSWVQATKREAQRSDAWLSFSKDIFDIVAGRMYDNGIRNFSSLSPAEKSVLVGKAVSLLKHQPTYKELLEDVSAALDAQLTKELNSKGIGKDVKADAITKECGLALEALLRQRPDATVHLRQCLNSTLSANLSAVERRRWRKRQKTGKLDWGE
;
A
#
# COMPACT_ATOMS: atom_id res chain seq x y z
N MET A 1 25.71 7.52 1.86
CA MET A 1 24.44 7.01 2.43
C MET A 1 23.33 7.22 1.42
N ALA A 2 22.90 6.16 0.71
CA ALA A 2 22.02 6.28 -0.45
C ALA A 2 20.56 6.62 -0.05
N LYS A 3 19.93 7.46 -0.88
CA LYS A 3 18.57 8.00 -0.74
C LYS A 3 17.48 6.91 -0.75
N LEU A 4 17.23 6.25 0.38
CA LEU A 4 16.10 5.33 0.61
C LEU A 4 14.74 6.05 0.79
N ASN A 5 14.57 7.24 0.20
CA ASN A 5 13.37 8.06 0.36
C ASN A 5 12.41 7.97 -0.84
N CYS A 6 12.82 7.34 -1.93
CA CYS A 6 12.00 7.23 -3.13
C CYS A 6 11.54 5.78 -3.30
N VAL A 7 10.23 5.57 -3.49
CA VAL A 7 9.68 4.28 -3.91
C VAL A 7 10.34 3.90 -5.24
N PRO A 8 10.88 2.66 -5.38
CA PRO A 8 11.56 2.24 -6.60
C PRO A 8 10.73 2.52 -7.85
N SER A 9 11.40 2.90 -8.94
CA SER A 9 10.76 3.27 -10.21
C SER A 9 9.89 2.14 -10.77
N TRP A 10 10.30 0.89 -10.61
CA TRP A 10 9.54 -0.29 -11.05
C TRP A 10 8.21 -0.42 -10.29
N VAL A 11 8.19 -0.13 -8.97
CA VAL A 11 6.95 -0.12 -8.16
C VAL A 11 6.02 1.02 -8.61
N GLN A 12 6.59 2.20 -8.92
CA GLN A 12 5.81 3.31 -9.46
C GLN A 12 5.26 3.00 -10.87
N ALA A 13 6.00 2.24 -11.67
CA ALA A 13 5.54 1.75 -12.96
C ALA A 13 4.37 0.77 -12.78
N THR A 14 4.49 -0.20 -11.88
CA THR A 14 3.39 -1.12 -11.54
C THR A 14 2.14 -0.37 -11.06
N LYS A 15 2.29 0.62 -10.17
CA LYS A 15 1.15 1.43 -9.73
C LYS A 15 0.43 2.10 -10.92
N ARG A 16 1.19 2.69 -11.85
CA ARG A 16 0.61 3.36 -13.03
C ARG A 16 -0.06 2.38 -13.98
N GLU A 17 0.50 1.18 -14.11
CA GLU A 17 -0.06 0.10 -14.93
C GLU A 17 -1.36 -0.43 -14.32
N ALA A 18 -1.37 -0.73 -13.02
CA ALA A 18 -2.58 -1.12 -12.30
C ALA A 18 -3.68 -0.05 -12.36
N GLN A 19 -3.34 1.23 -12.23
CA GLN A 19 -4.30 2.33 -12.32
C GLN A 19 -4.95 2.48 -13.70
N ARG A 20 -4.38 1.87 -14.74
CA ARG A 20 -4.92 1.85 -16.10
C ARG A 20 -5.69 0.57 -16.42
N SER A 21 -5.71 -0.42 -15.53
CA SER A 21 -6.41 -1.67 -15.80
C SER A 21 -7.93 -1.51 -15.64
N ASP A 22 -8.68 -2.27 -16.44
CA ASP A 22 -10.14 -2.29 -16.38
C ASP A 22 -10.63 -2.82 -15.03
N ALA A 23 -9.86 -3.72 -14.40
CA ALA A 23 -10.14 -4.20 -13.05
C ALA A 23 -10.05 -3.07 -12.01
N TRP A 24 -9.07 -2.17 -12.12
CA TRP A 24 -8.99 -1.00 -11.25
C TRP A 24 -10.15 -0.04 -11.46
N LEU A 25 -10.52 0.22 -12.72
CA LEU A 25 -11.67 1.08 -13.05
C LEU A 25 -12.96 0.50 -12.46
N SER A 26 -13.21 -0.78 -12.68
CA SER A 26 -14.38 -1.49 -12.16
C SER A 26 -14.42 -1.49 -10.64
N PHE A 27 -13.31 -1.85 -9.98
CA PHE A 27 -13.20 -1.82 -8.53
C PHE A 27 -13.38 -0.41 -7.94
N SER A 28 -12.86 0.62 -8.61
CA SER A 28 -13.02 2.02 -8.16
C SER A 28 -14.47 2.49 -8.26
N LYS A 29 -15.20 2.04 -9.28
CA LYS A 29 -16.63 2.30 -9.44
C LYS A 29 -17.44 1.60 -8.34
N ASP A 30 -17.14 0.34 -8.05
CA ASP A 30 -17.80 -0.40 -6.97
C ASP A 30 -17.59 0.30 -5.60
N ILE A 31 -16.38 0.80 -5.33
CA ILE A 31 -16.11 1.60 -4.12
C ILE A 31 -16.97 2.84 -4.10
N PHE A 32 -17.01 3.58 -5.22
CA PHE A 32 -17.79 4.80 -5.33
C PHE A 32 -19.27 4.56 -5.06
N ASP A 33 -19.85 3.51 -5.66
CA ASP A 33 -21.26 3.18 -5.50
C ASP A 33 -21.61 2.83 -4.04
N ILE A 34 -20.75 2.05 -3.36
CA ILE A 34 -20.92 1.73 -1.92
C ILE A 34 -20.79 2.98 -1.06
N VAL A 35 -19.81 3.84 -1.37
CA VAL A 35 -19.58 5.10 -0.64
C VAL A 35 -20.78 6.03 -0.80
N ALA A 36 -21.29 6.20 -2.03
CA ALA A 36 -22.45 7.03 -2.33
C ALA A 36 -23.70 6.51 -1.61
N GLY A 37 -23.95 5.20 -1.65
CA GLY A 37 -25.07 4.58 -0.92
C GLY A 37 -24.98 4.82 0.59
N ARG A 38 -23.80 4.58 1.20
CA ARG A 38 -23.61 4.85 2.63
C ARG A 38 -23.75 6.33 2.98
N MET A 39 -23.28 7.23 2.13
CA MET A 39 -23.47 8.67 2.34
C MET A 39 -24.94 9.04 2.35
N TYR A 40 -25.70 8.52 1.38
CA TYR A 40 -27.13 8.71 1.30
C TYR A 40 -27.85 8.20 2.56
N ASP A 41 -27.54 6.97 3.00
CA ASP A 41 -28.13 6.36 4.20
C ASP A 41 -27.85 7.14 5.50
N ASN A 42 -26.70 7.82 5.56
CA ASN A 42 -26.30 8.62 6.72
C ASN A 42 -26.66 10.12 6.58
N GLY A 43 -27.41 10.50 5.53
CA GLY A 43 -27.81 11.90 5.29
C GLY A 43 -26.66 12.84 4.91
N ILE A 44 -25.53 12.30 4.48
CA ILE A 44 -24.32 13.05 4.12
C ILE A 44 -24.43 13.50 2.66
N ARG A 45 -24.59 14.81 2.44
CA ARG A 45 -24.78 15.35 1.07
C ARG A 45 -23.50 15.43 0.25
N ASN A 46 -22.36 15.71 0.89
CA ASN A 46 -21.10 15.98 0.20
C ASN A 46 -19.95 15.18 0.82
N PHE A 47 -19.19 14.45 0.01
CA PHE A 47 -18.04 13.70 0.52
C PHE A 47 -16.96 14.66 1.05
N SER A 48 -16.86 15.85 0.47
CA SER A 48 -15.90 16.89 0.87
C SER A 48 -16.11 17.38 2.31
N SER A 49 -17.33 17.36 2.84
CA SER A 49 -17.63 17.80 4.21
C SER A 49 -17.15 16.84 5.29
N LEU A 50 -16.78 15.61 4.92
CA LEU A 50 -16.20 14.65 5.84
C LEU A 50 -14.75 15.03 6.17
N SER A 51 -14.37 14.86 7.43
CA SER A 51 -12.97 14.92 7.85
C SER A 51 -12.14 13.82 7.16
N PRO A 52 -10.81 13.98 7.05
CA PRO A 52 -9.94 12.95 6.49
C PRO A 52 -10.10 11.58 7.17
N ALA A 53 -10.33 11.56 8.49
CA ALA A 53 -10.54 10.34 9.25
C ALA A 53 -11.86 9.65 8.85
N GLU A 54 -12.95 10.39 8.72
CA GLU A 54 -14.24 9.86 8.30
C GLU A 54 -14.20 9.33 6.87
N LYS A 55 -13.54 10.06 5.95
CA LYS A 55 -13.31 9.61 4.57
C LYS A 55 -12.58 8.27 4.55
N SER A 56 -11.50 8.15 5.33
CA SER A 56 -10.73 6.92 5.44
C SER A 56 -11.55 5.75 5.99
N VAL A 57 -12.36 5.98 7.02
CA VAL A 57 -13.25 4.95 7.60
C VAL A 57 -14.32 4.52 6.59
N LEU A 58 -14.95 5.47 5.91
CA LEU A 58 -16.01 5.20 4.95
C LEU A 58 -15.48 4.37 3.76
N VAL A 59 -14.36 4.79 3.17
CA VAL A 59 -13.69 4.08 2.08
C VAL A 59 -13.17 2.72 2.56
N GLY A 60 -12.59 2.65 3.76
CA GLY A 60 -12.10 1.40 4.35
C GLY A 60 -13.21 0.36 4.57
N LYS A 61 -14.40 0.80 4.96
CA LYS A 61 -15.60 -0.07 5.03
C LYS A 61 -16.06 -0.53 3.65
N ALA A 62 -16.05 0.35 2.65
CA ALA A 62 -16.39 -0.02 1.27
C ALA A 62 -15.43 -1.07 0.71
N VAL A 63 -14.12 -0.84 0.84
CA VAL A 63 -13.08 -1.80 0.45
C VAL A 63 -13.26 -3.14 1.17
N SER A 64 -13.57 -3.13 2.47
CA SER A 64 -13.76 -4.38 3.23
C SER A 64 -14.95 -5.21 2.76
N LEU A 65 -16.01 -4.58 2.26
CA LEU A 65 -17.14 -5.29 1.66
C LEU A 65 -16.78 -5.92 0.31
N LEU A 66 -15.89 -5.27 -0.45
CA LEU A 66 -15.46 -5.74 -1.76
C LEU A 66 -14.36 -6.80 -1.71
N LYS A 67 -13.70 -7.02 -0.57
CA LYS A 67 -12.59 -7.98 -0.44
C LYS A 67 -12.92 -9.42 -0.91
N HIS A 68 -14.19 -9.80 -0.88
CA HIS A 68 -14.65 -11.13 -1.29
C HIS A 68 -15.29 -11.14 -2.68
N GLN A 69 -15.37 -9.97 -3.34
CA GLN A 69 -15.97 -9.85 -4.66
C GLN A 69 -14.97 -10.23 -5.76
N PRO A 70 -15.46 -10.75 -6.90
CA PRO A 70 -14.61 -11.09 -8.04
C PRO A 70 -13.75 -9.92 -8.51
N THR A 71 -14.30 -8.69 -8.52
CA THR A 71 -13.60 -7.47 -8.95
C THR A 71 -12.35 -7.16 -8.13
N TYR A 72 -12.37 -7.46 -6.82
CA TYR A 72 -11.19 -7.32 -5.97
C TYR A 72 -10.14 -8.39 -6.28
N LYS A 73 -10.56 -9.63 -6.54
CA LYS A 73 -9.66 -10.73 -6.88
C LYS A 73 -8.98 -10.49 -8.23
N GLU A 74 -9.73 -10.07 -9.24
CA GLU A 74 -9.22 -9.70 -10.57
C GLU A 74 -8.20 -8.55 -10.46
N LEU A 75 -8.51 -7.52 -9.69
CA LEU A 75 -7.57 -6.43 -9.43
C LEU A 75 -6.27 -6.92 -8.78
N LEU A 76 -6.35 -7.84 -7.82
CA LEU A 76 -5.17 -8.41 -7.18
C LEU A 76 -4.32 -9.22 -8.15
N GLU A 77 -4.95 -10.01 -9.03
CA GLU A 77 -4.26 -10.80 -10.06
C GLU A 77 -3.54 -9.88 -11.06
N ASP A 78 -4.20 -8.82 -11.55
CA ASP A 78 -3.62 -7.81 -12.42
C ASP A 78 -2.41 -7.12 -11.78
N VAL A 79 -2.57 -6.68 -10.52
CA VAL A 79 -1.49 -6.01 -9.77
C VAL A 79 -0.32 -6.97 -9.57
N SER A 80 -0.58 -8.25 -9.26
CA SER A 80 0.47 -9.25 -9.08
C SER A 80 1.24 -9.49 -10.38
N ALA A 81 0.53 -9.68 -11.50
CA ALA A 81 1.13 -9.87 -12.81
C ALA A 81 1.98 -8.65 -13.23
N ALA A 82 1.48 -7.43 -12.99
CA ALA A 82 2.22 -6.20 -13.25
C ALA A 82 3.45 -6.05 -12.32
N LEU A 83 3.37 -6.50 -11.07
CA LEU A 83 4.52 -6.49 -10.15
C LEU A 83 5.61 -7.44 -10.64
N ASP A 84 5.24 -8.67 -10.99
CA ASP A 84 6.17 -9.69 -11.46
C ASP A 84 6.86 -9.28 -12.77
N ALA A 85 6.10 -8.71 -13.71
CA ALA A 85 6.62 -8.23 -14.98
C ALA A 85 7.63 -7.08 -14.79
N GLN A 86 7.30 -6.09 -13.95
CA GLN A 86 8.17 -4.94 -13.72
C GLN A 86 9.40 -5.29 -12.89
N LEU A 87 9.26 -6.15 -11.88
CA LEU A 87 10.39 -6.66 -11.11
C LEU A 87 11.35 -7.47 -11.98
N THR A 88 10.82 -8.32 -12.86
CA THR A 88 11.64 -9.09 -13.80
C THR A 88 12.42 -8.17 -14.75
N LYS A 89 11.78 -7.11 -15.26
CA LYS A 89 12.46 -6.09 -16.09
C LYS A 89 13.59 -5.39 -15.33
N GLU A 90 13.37 -5.03 -14.07
CA GLU A 90 14.36 -4.39 -13.21
C GLU A 90 15.55 -5.31 -12.89
N LEU A 91 15.31 -6.60 -12.67
CA LEU A 91 16.39 -7.57 -12.42
C LEU A 91 17.21 -7.84 -13.68
N ASN A 92 16.54 -7.94 -14.84
CA ASN A 92 17.21 -8.09 -16.12
C ASN A 92 18.05 -6.85 -16.48
N SER A 93 17.55 -5.64 -16.22
CA SER A 93 18.31 -4.40 -16.48
C SER A 93 19.55 -4.28 -15.59
N LYS A 94 19.53 -4.90 -14.40
CA LYS A 94 20.67 -5.02 -13.47
C LYS A 94 21.64 -6.14 -13.82
N GLY A 95 21.41 -6.89 -14.90
CA GLY A 95 22.27 -8.00 -15.33
C GLY A 95 22.27 -9.20 -14.38
N ILE A 96 21.26 -9.33 -13.52
CA ILE A 96 21.16 -10.43 -12.56
C ILE A 96 20.65 -11.67 -13.31
N GLY A 97 21.57 -12.60 -13.59
CA GLY A 97 21.30 -13.86 -14.28
C GLY A 97 20.33 -14.78 -13.54
N LYS A 98 19.84 -15.81 -14.25
CA LYS A 98 18.78 -16.72 -13.78
C LYS A 98 19.06 -17.42 -12.44
N ASP A 99 20.32 -17.57 -12.05
CA ASP A 99 20.72 -18.38 -10.89
C ASP A 99 20.83 -17.60 -9.56
N VAL A 100 20.70 -16.26 -9.57
CA VAL A 100 20.69 -15.41 -8.35
C VAL A 100 19.31 -14.75 -8.12
N LYS A 101 18.26 -15.28 -8.76
CA LYS A 101 16.93 -14.66 -8.78
C LYS A 101 16.29 -14.52 -7.41
N ALA A 102 16.30 -15.56 -6.57
CA ALA A 102 15.53 -15.55 -5.31
C ALA A 102 16.05 -14.51 -4.29
N ASP A 103 17.37 -14.44 -4.09
CA ASP A 103 17.98 -13.48 -3.17
C ASP A 103 17.87 -12.05 -3.69
N ALA A 104 18.04 -11.85 -5.00
CA ALA A 104 17.88 -10.54 -5.62
C ALA A 104 16.43 -10.05 -5.57
N ILE A 105 15.45 -10.93 -5.85
CA ILE A 105 14.01 -10.66 -5.70
C ILE A 105 13.72 -10.25 -4.25
N THR A 106 14.17 -11.04 -3.28
CA THR A 106 13.90 -10.79 -1.85
C THR A 106 14.50 -9.44 -1.41
N LYS A 107 15.70 -9.12 -1.87
CA LYS A 107 16.35 -7.83 -1.59
C LYS A 107 15.59 -6.65 -2.20
N GLU A 108 15.23 -6.73 -3.49
CA GLU A 108 14.51 -5.66 -4.18
C GLU A 108 13.09 -5.46 -3.62
N CYS A 109 12.38 -6.56 -3.34
CA CYS A 109 11.08 -6.53 -2.66
C CYS A 109 11.21 -5.94 -1.25
N GLY A 110 12.25 -6.30 -0.50
CA GLY A 110 12.52 -5.74 0.83
C GLY A 110 12.76 -4.23 0.81
N LEU A 111 13.51 -3.73 -0.17
CA LEU A 111 13.74 -2.30 -0.36
C LEU A 111 12.47 -1.56 -0.78
N ALA A 112 11.70 -2.14 -1.70
CA ALA A 112 10.40 -1.61 -2.12
C ALA A 112 9.43 -1.52 -0.94
N LEU A 113 9.32 -2.60 -0.15
CA LEU A 113 8.46 -2.67 1.02
C LEU A 113 8.89 -1.65 2.08
N GLU A 114 10.19 -1.50 2.34
CA GLU A 114 10.69 -0.50 3.28
C GLU A 114 10.35 0.93 2.83
N ALA A 115 10.51 1.24 1.54
CA ALA A 115 10.17 2.54 0.99
C ALA A 115 8.65 2.82 1.10
N LEU A 116 7.81 1.83 0.79
CA LEU A 116 6.36 1.94 0.92
C LEU A 116 5.90 2.12 2.37
N LEU A 117 6.48 1.38 3.31
CA LEU A 117 6.15 1.49 4.74
C LEU A 117 6.56 2.82 5.35
N ARG A 118 7.64 3.43 4.84
CA ARG A 118 8.02 4.79 5.25
C ARG A 118 6.99 5.84 4.81
N GLN A 119 6.36 5.65 3.65
CA GLN A 119 5.29 6.51 3.15
C GLN A 119 3.93 6.24 3.83
N ARG A 120 3.64 4.96 4.11
CA ARG A 120 2.38 4.51 4.73
C ARG A 120 2.65 3.70 6.00
N PRO A 121 2.98 4.36 7.12
CA PRO A 121 3.36 3.68 8.36
C PRO A 121 2.19 2.98 9.06
N ASP A 122 0.96 3.31 8.71
CA ASP A 122 -0.28 2.64 9.09
C ASP A 122 -0.37 1.21 8.53
N ALA A 123 0.14 0.97 7.31
CA ALA A 123 0.17 -0.35 6.69
C ALA A 123 1.07 -1.36 7.42
N THR A 124 2.00 -0.87 8.25
CA THR A 124 2.91 -1.69 9.05
C THR A 124 2.20 -2.57 10.06
N VAL A 125 1.06 -2.12 10.59
CA VAL A 125 0.24 -2.89 11.55
C VAL A 125 -0.36 -4.11 10.86
N HIS A 126 -0.83 -3.96 9.63
CA HIS A 126 -1.39 -5.04 8.83
C HIS A 126 -0.31 -6.04 8.37
N LEU A 127 0.88 -5.56 8.01
CA LEU A 127 2.00 -6.45 7.67
C LEU A 127 2.51 -7.26 8.88
N ARG A 128 2.52 -6.69 10.08
CA ARG A 128 2.84 -7.44 11.31
C ARG A 128 1.85 -8.58 11.56
N GLN A 129 0.57 -8.35 11.26
CA GLN A 129 -0.46 -9.38 11.36
C GLN A 129 -0.31 -10.46 10.27
N CYS A 130 0.10 -10.08 9.06
CA CYS A 130 0.25 -11.03 7.94
C CYS A 130 1.56 -11.83 7.96
N LEU A 131 2.67 -11.24 8.41
CA LEU A 131 3.98 -11.86 8.25
C LEU A 131 4.44 -12.67 9.47
N ASN A 132 3.82 -12.53 10.64
CA ASN A 132 4.27 -13.17 11.91
C ASN A 132 5.79 -13.07 12.16
N SER A 133 6.47 -12.12 11.51
CA SER A 133 7.91 -12.02 11.48
C SER A 133 8.32 -10.62 11.91
N THR A 134 9.35 -10.55 12.76
CA THR A 134 10.00 -9.30 13.13
C THR A 134 10.46 -8.58 11.87
N LEU A 135 9.86 -7.42 11.60
CA LEU A 135 10.31 -6.53 10.52
C LEU A 135 11.82 -6.32 10.63
N SER A 136 12.50 -6.21 9.47
CA SER A 136 13.95 -6.07 9.40
C SER A 136 14.50 -5.07 10.43
N ALA A 137 15.70 -5.30 10.94
CA ALA A 137 16.27 -4.53 12.05
C ALA A 137 16.16 -2.99 11.85
N ASN A 138 16.27 -2.54 10.59
CA ASN A 138 16.12 -1.14 10.19
C ASN A 138 14.69 -0.59 10.38
N LEU A 139 13.66 -1.37 10.01
CA LEU A 139 12.25 -1.02 10.21
C LEU A 139 11.90 -0.96 11.70
N SER A 140 12.39 -1.92 12.47
CA SER A 140 12.20 -1.93 13.93
C SER A 140 12.86 -0.72 14.62
N ALA A 141 13.93 -0.18 14.06
CA ALA A 141 14.63 1.00 14.59
C ALA A 141 13.86 2.30 14.29
N VAL A 142 13.26 2.41 13.10
CA VAL A 142 12.39 3.54 12.72
C VAL A 142 11.13 3.55 13.59
N GLU A 143 10.49 2.40 13.77
CA GLU A 143 9.33 2.25 14.65
C GLU A 143 9.68 2.53 16.11
N ARG A 144 10.81 2.02 16.62
CA ARG A 144 11.29 2.31 17.99
C ARG A 144 11.62 3.79 18.20
N ARG A 145 12.12 4.50 17.19
CA ARG A 145 12.35 5.96 17.26
C ARG A 145 11.02 6.72 17.30
N ARG A 146 10.03 6.33 16.49
CA ARG A 146 8.71 6.98 16.47
C ARG A 146 7.90 6.67 17.73
N TRP A 147 7.94 5.43 18.25
CA TRP A 147 7.31 5.06 19.52
C TRP A 147 7.91 5.85 20.70
N ARG A 148 9.24 6.00 20.74
CA ARG A 148 9.92 6.85 21.73
C ARG A 148 9.58 8.34 21.60
N LYS A 149 9.33 8.84 20.37
CA LYS A 149 8.81 10.20 20.18
C LYS A 149 7.38 10.33 20.70
N ARG A 150 6.48 9.39 20.39
CA ARG A 150 5.08 9.36 20.87
C ARG A 150 4.97 9.35 22.40
N GLN A 151 5.83 8.60 23.08
CA GLN A 151 5.90 8.57 24.54
C GLN A 151 6.40 9.90 25.16
N LYS A 152 7.26 10.63 24.44
CA LYS A 152 7.82 11.91 24.93
C LYS A 152 6.96 13.13 24.64
N THR A 153 6.17 13.12 23.56
CA THR A 153 5.41 14.31 23.14
C THR A 153 3.99 14.37 23.65
N GLY A 154 3.40 13.28 24.18
CA GLY A 154 2.05 13.27 24.77
C GLY A 154 0.92 13.79 23.87
N LYS A 155 1.21 14.09 22.60
CA LYS A 155 0.32 14.69 21.61
C LYS A 155 0.23 13.76 20.41
N LEU A 156 -1.01 13.37 20.10
CA LEU A 156 -1.39 12.91 18.76
C LEU A 156 -1.21 14.09 17.81
N ASP A 157 -0.05 14.13 17.16
CA ASP A 157 0.22 15.05 16.05
C ASP A 157 -0.31 14.39 14.77
N TRP A 158 -1.53 14.76 14.39
CA TRP A 158 -2.08 14.46 13.07
C TRP A 158 -1.51 15.48 12.10
N GLY A 159 -0.27 15.23 11.65
CA GLY A 159 0.40 16.08 10.67
C GLY A 159 -0.38 16.14 9.36
N GLU A 160 -0.74 17.37 8.98
CA GLU A 160 -1.29 17.82 7.70
C GLU A 160 -0.46 17.38 6.48
#